data_AF-A0A2D9TQ28-F1
#
_entry.id   AF-A0A2D9TQ28-F1
#
_cell.length_a   1.000
_cell.length_b   1.000
_cell.length_c   1.000
_cell.angle_alpha   90.00
_cell.angle_beta   90.00
_cell.angle_gamma   90.00
#
_symmetry.space_group_name_H-M   'P 1'
#
loop_
_entity.id
_entity.type
_entity.pdbx_description
1 polymer ?
#
loop_
_entity_poly.entity_id
_entity_poly.type
_entity_poly.pdbx_seq_one_letter_code
_entity_poly.pdbx_strand_id
1 'polypeptide(L)'
;MVVSELPYVAYETTTLLQQRRVSALRSGASEGHRTGVTHFGLWDEFLVITPLQLVVALSMSLGVEEGRIRVKPSGDSFFEVDINGEADWLVEAINGPNFLPALNGQAGVFGAKLVVSHSAALAANSTDG
;
A
#
# COMPACT_ATOMS: atom_id res chain seq x y z
N MET A 1 -17.98 -21.15 -23.41
CA MET A 1 -16.86 -20.23 -23.14
C MET A 1 -17.45 -19.01 -22.45
N VAL A 2 -17.53 -19.03 -21.13
CA VAL A 2 -18.06 -17.90 -20.34
C VAL A 2 -16.88 -16.99 -20.07
N VAL A 3 -16.88 -15.81 -20.67
CA VAL A 3 -15.86 -14.78 -20.41
C VAL A 3 -16.08 -14.33 -18.97
N SER A 4 -15.12 -14.64 -18.10
CA SER A 4 -15.16 -14.30 -16.68
C SER A 4 -14.85 -12.81 -16.53
N GLU A 5 -15.84 -11.94 -16.76
CA GLU A 5 -15.70 -10.48 -16.59
C GLU A 5 -15.88 -10.03 -15.13
N LEU A 6 -16.36 -10.92 -14.27
CA LEU A 6 -16.64 -10.67 -12.86
C LEU A 6 -15.44 -10.26 -11.97
N PRO A 7 -14.20 -10.78 -12.15
CA PRO A 7 -13.09 -10.41 -11.26
C PRO A 7 -12.56 -9.00 -11.54
N TYR A 8 -12.64 -8.55 -12.80
CA TYR A 8 -12.08 -7.26 -13.21
C TYR A 8 -12.93 -6.08 -12.71
N VAL A 9 -14.26 -6.18 -12.85
CA VAL A 9 -15.21 -5.15 -12.35
C VAL A 9 -15.14 -5.01 -10.82
N ALA A 10 -14.99 -6.12 -10.10
CA ALA A 10 -14.83 -6.09 -8.65
C ALA A 10 -13.54 -5.37 -8.23
N TYR A 11 -12.45 -5.56 -8.97
CA TYR A 11 -11.16 -4.90 -8.74
C TYR A 11 -11.19 -3.39 -8.99
N GLU A 12 -11.79 -2.95 -10.10
CA GLU A 12 -11.93 -1.51 -10.38
C GLU A 12 -12.75 -0.84 -9.28
N THR A 13 -13.80 -1.52 -8.81
CA THR A 13 -14.66 -1.01 -7.74
C THR A 13 -13.90 -0.88 -6.42
N THR A 14 -13.13 -1.89 -6.01
CA THR A 14 -12.36 -1.83 -4.75
C THR A 14 -11.25 -0.79 -4.80
N THR A 15 -10.56 -0.66 -5.94
CA THR A 15 -9.53 0.36 -6.14
C THR A 15 -10.13 1.77 -6.07
N LEU A 16 -11.25 2.01 -6.74
CA LEU A 16 -11.94 3.31 -6.68
C LEU A 16 -12.45 3.63 -5.28
N LEU A 17 -12.97 2.65 -4.54
CA LEU A 17 -13.40 2.83 -3.16
C LEU A 17 -12.22 3.16 -2.25
N GLN A 18 -11.08 2.47 -2.42
CA GLN A 18 -9.86 2.76 -1.67
C GLN A 18 -9.35 4.17 -1.98
N GLN A 19 -9.27 4.55 -3.25
CA GLN A 19 -8.83 5.89 -3.67
C GLN A 19 -9.76 7.00 -3.15
N ARG A 20 -11.08 6.80 -3.19
CA ARG A 20 -12.06 7.75 -2.62
C ARG A 20 -11.87 7.88 -1.11
N ARG A 21 -11.70 6.76 -0.40
CA ARG A 21 -11.46 6.77 1.04
C ARG A 21 -10.16 7.50 1.37
N VAL A 22 -9.07 7.15 0.69
CA VAL A 22 -7.77 7.81 0.86
C VAL A 22 -7.88 9.31 0.59
N SER A 23 -8.57 9.72 -0.47
CA SER A 23 -8.77 11.13 -0.79
C SER A 23 -9.58 11.85 0.31
N ALA A 24 -10.61 11.21 0.86
CA ALA A 24 -11.39 11.75 1.97
C ALA A 24 -10.55 11.88 3.25
N LEU A 25 -9.77 10.86 3.59
CA LEU A 25 -8.86 10.87 4.74
C LEU A 25 -7.79 11.96 4.58
N ARG A 26 -7.20 12.08 3.40
CA ARG A 26 -6.22 13.13 3.07
C ARG A 26 -6.83 14.53 3.17
N SER A 27 -8.05 14.72 2.66
CA SER A 27 -8.74 16.03 2.70
C SER A 27 -9.09 16.43 4.14
N GLY A 28 -9.55 15.47 4.95
CA GLY A 28 -9.83 15.67 6.37
C GLY A 28 -8.57 15.85 7.24
N ALA A 29 -7.41 15.38 6.77
CA ALA A 29 -6.13 15.46 7.47
C ALA A 29 -5.42 16.82 7.35
N SER A 30 -5.95 17.75 6.55
CA SER A 30 -5.31 19.04 6.24
C SER A 30 -5.13 19.98 7.45
N GLU A 31 -5.78 19.73 8.59
CA GLU A 31 -5.64 20.52 9.82
C GLU A 31 -4.87 19.73 10.90
N GLY A 32 -3.53 19.82 10.90
CA GLY A 32 -2.69 19.50 12.07
C GLY A 32 -1.93 18.17 12.10
N HIS A 33 -1.66 17.54 10.96
CA HIS A 33 -1.06 16.19 10.94
C HIS A 33 0.46 16.15 11.14
N ARG A 34 0.91 15.09 11.84
CA ARG A 34 2.33 14.80 12.02
C ARG A 34 2.94 14.33 10.70
N THR A 35 3.94 15.05 10.23
CA THR A 35 4.83 14.53 9.19
C THR A 35 5.65 13.40 9.78
N GLY A 36 5.69 12.26 9.11
CA GLY A 36 6.38 11.07 9.60
C GLY A 36 6.62 10.06 8.49
N VAL A 37 7.20 8.92 8.86
CA VAL A 37 7.36 7.78 7.98
C VAL A 37 6.39 6.70 8.44
N THR A 38 5.53 6.23 7.56
CA THR A 38 4.69 5.06 7.82
C THR A 38 5.45 3.81 7.42
N HIS A 39 5.68 2.91 8.38
CA HIS A 39 6.39 1.66 8.16
C HIS A 39 5.46 0.45 8.32
N PHE A 40 5.58 -0.53 7.42
CA PHE A 40 4.87 -1.81 7.50
C PHE A 40 5.58 -2.91 6.70
N GLY A 41 5.19 -4.16 6.96
CA GLY A 41 5.77 -5.34 6.31
C GLY A 41 4.78 -6.05 5.39
N LEU A 42 5.24 -6.42 4.19
CA LEU A 42 4.50 -7.20 3.21
C LEU A 42 5.22 -8.49 2.86
N TRP A 43 4.46 -9.58 2.73
CA TRP A 43 4.94 -10.86 2.24
C TRP A 43 4.34 -11.15 0.88
N ASP A 44 5.15 -11.54 -0.11
CA ASP A 44 4.66 -12.10 -1.38
C ASP A 44 4.58 -13.63 -1.27
N GLU A 45 3.36 -14.16 -1.31
CA GLU A 45 3.12 -15.60 -1.24
C GLU A 45 3.69 -16.37 -2.43
N PHE A 46 3.86 -15.70 -3.57
CA PHE A 46 4.26 -16.36 -4.81
C PHE A 46 5.73 -16.14 -5.17
N LEU A 47 6.46 -15.30 -4.43
CA LEU A 47 7.91 -15.04 -4.62
C LEU A 47 8.24 -14.49 -6.03
N VAL A 48 7.34 -13.69 -6.60
CA VAL A 48 7.47 -13.20 -7.98
C VAL A 48 7.61 -11.68 -8.06
N ILE A 49 7.11 -10.93 -7.08
CA ILE A 49 7.12 -9.47 -7.15
C ILE A 49 8.51 -8.91 -6.88
N THR A 50 8.93 -7.96 -7.70
CA THR A 50 10.16 -7.19 -7.47
C THR A 50 9.87 -5.95 -6.61
N PRO A 51 10.88 -5.38 -5.94
CA PRO A 51 10.72 -4.14 -5.19
C PRO A 51 10.13 -2.99 -6.03
N LEU A 52 10.54 -2.86 -7.29
CA LEU A 52 10.03 -1.81 -8.19
C LEU A 52 8.55 -2.01 -8.53
N GLN A 53 8.14 -3.25 -8.83
CA GLN A 53 6.74 -3.57 -9.07
C GLN A 53 5.88 -3.32 -7.83
N LEU A 54 6.42 -3.60 -6.64
CA LEU A 54 5.73 -3.34 -5.38
C LEU A 54 5.57 -1.83 -5.13
N VAL A 55 6.57 -1.00 -5.46
CA VAL A 55 6.44 0.48 -5.41
C VAL A 55 5.29 0.95 -6.30
N VAL A 56 5.20 0.47 -7.54
CA VAL A 56 4.12 0.84 -8.47
C VAL A 56 2.75 0.40 -7.93
N ALA A 57 2.63 -0.84 -7.45
CA ALA A 57 1.39 -1.36 -6.90
C ALA A 57 0.91 -0.57 -5.66
N LEU A 58 1.83 -0.16 -4.80
CA LEU A 58 1.55 0.68 -3.64
C LEU A 58 1.14 2.11 -4.05
N SER A 59 1.85 2.71 -5.00
CA SER A 59 1.54 4.03 -5.56
C SER A 59 0.11 4.09 -6.10
N MET A 60 -0.29 3.10 -6.91
CA MET A 60 -1.61 3.04 -7.52
C MET A 60 -2.74 2.76 -6.52
N SER A 61 -2.48 1.90 -5.53
CA SER A 61 -3.48 1.53 -4.51
C SER A 61 -3.70 2.61 -3.45
N LEU A 62 -2.66 3.37 -3.10
CA LEU A 62 -2.71 4.44 -2.09
C LEU A 62 -2.80 5.85 -2.69
N GLY A 63 -2.62 6.01 -4.01
CA GLY A 63 -2.56 7.33 -4.65
C GLY A 63 -1.43 8.19 -4.09
N VAL A 64 -0.28 7.58 -3.78
CA VAL A 64 0.92 8.22 -3.24
C VAL A 64 2.00 8.23 -4.31
N GLU A 65 2.75 9.32 -4.41
CA GLU A 65 3.85 9.43 -5.36
C GLU A 65 4.92 8.35 -5.11
N GLU A 66 5.38 7.68 -6.17
CA GLU A 66 6.38 6.61 -6.09
C GLU A 66 7.66 7.03 -5.36
N GLY A 67 8.11 8.28 -5.56
CA GLY A 67 9.31 8.82 -4.90
C GLY A 67 9.22 8.91 -3.37
N ARG A 68 8.03 8.76 -2.79
CA ARG A 68 7.82 8.72 -1.34
C ARG A 68 7.89 7.32 -0.77
N ILE A 69 7.77 6.29 -1.61
CA ILE A 69 7.70 4.88 -1.23
C ILE A 69 9.11 4.28 -1.34
N ARG A 70 9.59 3.69 -0.26
CA ARG A 70 10.82 2.89 -0.25
C ARG A 70 10.46 1.47 0.10
N VAL A 71 10.87 0.55 -0.76
CA VAL A 71 10.67 -0.89 -0.57
C VAL A 71 12.04 -1.52 -0.43
N LYS A 72 12.29 -2.17 0.71
CA LYS A 72 13.52 -2.87 0.99
C LYS A 72 13.23 -4.37 1.11
N PRO A 73 13.79 -5.22 0.24
CA PRO A 73 13.67 -6.66 0.40
C PRO A 73 14.43 -7.08 1.67
N SER A 74 13.80 -7.96 2.47
CA SER A 74 14.30 -8.45 3.75
C SER A 74 14.07 -9.95 3.80
N GLY A 75 14.93 -10.70 3.09
CA GLY A 75 14.76 -12.13 2.82
C GLY A 75 14.18 -12.41 1.43
N ASP A 76 13.70 -13.64 1.22
CA ASP A 76 13.33 -14.14 -0.13
C ASP A 76 11.94 -13.70 -0.61
N SER A 77 11.07 -13.26 0.32
CA SER A 77 9.64 -13.02 0.05
C SER A 77 9.10 -11.76 0.75
N PHE A 78 9.88 -11.21 1.66
CA PHE A 78 9.43 -10.21 2.60
C PHE A 78 10.00 -8.85 2.23
N PHE A 79 9.15 -7.84 2.37
CA PHE A 79 9.46 -6.47 2.03
C PHE A 79 9.12 -5.56 3.20
N GLU A 80 10.12 -4.81 3.66
CA GLU A 80 9.95 -3.66 4.52
C GLU A 80 9.55 -2.46 3.64
N VAL A 81 8.46 -1.80 3.99
CA VAL A 81 7.91 -0.67 3.24
C VAL A 81 7.88 0.56 4.13
N ASP A 82 8.56 1.61 3.67
CA ASP A 82 8.52 2.95 4.26
C ASP A 82 7.84 3.90 3.30
N ILE A 83 6.85 4.66 3.78
CA ILE A 83 6.19 5.72 3.02
C ILE A 83 6.42 7.05 3.74
N ASN A 84 7.13 7.96 3.07
CA ASN A 84 7.43 9.29 3.59
C ASN A 84 6.27 10.26 3.36
N GLY A 85 5.88 11.00 4.40
CA GLY A 85 4.84 12.04 4.34
C GLY A 85 3.65 11.76 5.26
N GLU A 86 2.77 12.77 5.41
CA GLU A 86 1.53 12.80 6.21
C GLU A 86 1.04 11.44 6.72
N ALA A 87 1.39 11.13 7.97
CA ALA A 87 1.53 9.73 8.35
C ALA A 87 0.28 9.14 9.05
N ASP A 88 -0.58 9.95 9.66
CA ASP A 88 -1.73 9.42 10.39
C ASP A 88 -2.83 8.87 9.46
N TRP A 89 -3.15 9.59 8.37
CA TRP A 89 -4.14 9.10 7.39
C TRP A 89 -3.64 7.87 6.62
N LEU A 90 -2.33 7.81 6.36
CA LEU A 90 -1.67 6.69 5.69
C LEU A 90 -1.76 5.41 6.53
N VAL A 91 -1.49 5.53 7.84
CA VAL A 91 -1.67 4.43 8.79
C VAL A 91 -3.12 3.93 8.80
N GLU A 92 -4.10 4.83 8.85
CA GLU A 92 -5.51 4.44 8.82
C GLU A 92 -5.90 3.79 7.47
N ALA A 93 -5.40 4.32 6.36
CA ALA A 93 -5.67 3.79 5.04
C ALA A 93 -5.11 2.38 4.85
N ILE A 94 -3.88 2.12 5.31
CA ILE A 94 -3.21 0.81 5.20
C ILE A 94 -3.85 -0.23 6.13
N ASN A 95 -4.21 0.17 7.35
CA ASN A 95 -4.88 -0.72 8.30
C ASN A 95 -6.38 -0.90 7.99
N GLY A 96 -6.90 -0.21 6.98
CA GLY A 96 -8.29 -0.31 6.53
C GLY A 96 -8.57 -1.60 5.74
N PRO A 97 -9.83 -2.07 5.73
CA PRO A 97 -10.23 -3.34 5.09
C PRO A 97 -10.04 -3.38 3.56
N ASN A 98 -9.93 -2.22 2.91
CA ASN A 98 -9.88 -2.11 1.45
C ASN A 98 -8.43 -2.02 0.91
N PHE A 99 -7.44 -1.86 1.78
CA PHE A 99 -6.04 -1.73 1.37
C PHE A 99 -5.53 -3.01 0.69
N LEU A 100 -5.56 -4.13 1.41
CA LEU A 100 -5.04 -5.40 0.89
C LEU A 100 -5.74 -5.86 -0.40
N PRO A 101 -7.08 -5.79 -0.53
CA PRO A 101 -7.76 -6.08 -1.79
C PRO A 101 -7.33 -5.17 -2.94
N ALA A 102 -7.21 -3.86 -2.70
CA ALA A 102 -6.77 -2.91 -3.73
C ALA A 102 -5.32 -3.16 -4.16
N LEU A 103 -4.43 -3.36 -3.17
CA LEU A 103 -3.02 -3.68 -3.40
C LEU A 103 -2.86 -5.00 -4.18
N ASN A 104 -3.56 -6.06 -3.79
CA ASN A 104 -3.53 -7.33 -4.50
C ASN A 104 -4.11 -7.26 -5.90
N GLY A 105 -5.07 -6.37 -6.13
CA GLY A 105 -5.56 -6.06 -7.46
C GLY A 105 -4.46 -5.51 -8.38
N GLN A 106 -3.64 -4.58 -7.88
CA GLN A 106 -2.50 -4.04 -8.62
C GLN A 106 -1.37 -5.08 -8.77
N ALA A 107 -1.03 -5.77 -7.69
CA ALA A 107 0.04 -6.77 -7.65
C ALA A 107 -0.28 -7.99 -8.54
N GLY A 108 -1.56 -8.32 -8.71
CA GLY A 108 -2.02 -9.40 -9.58
C GLY A 108 -1.64 -9.20 -11.05
N VAL A 109 -1.42 -7.97 -11.52
CA VAL A 109 -0.89 -7.69 -12.87
C VAL A 109 0.51 -8.26 -13.05
N PHE A 110 1.28 -8.35 -11.96
CA PHE A 110 2.62 -8.95 -11.92
C PHE A 110 2.58 -10.44 -11.52
N GLY A 111 1.39 -11.02 -11.39
CA GLY A 111 1.21 -12.41 -10.94
C GLY A 111 1.49 -12.63 -9.45
N ALA A 112 1.56 -11.57 -8.64
CA ALA A 112 1.89 -11.63 -7.22
C ALA A 112 0.66 -11.68 -6.32
N LYS A 113 0.84 -12.17 -5.09
CA LYS A 113 -0.19 -12.12 -4.04
C LYS A 113 0.44 -11.74 -2.71
N LEU A 114 0.08 -10.56 -2.24
CA LEU A 114 0.62 -9.91 -1.06
C LEU A 114 -0.25 -10.14 0.17
N VAL A 115 0.40 -10.35 1.30
CA VAL A 115 -0.21 -10.45 2.64
C VAL A 115 0.50 -9.48 3.57
N VAL A 116 -0.26 -8.76 4.40
CA VAL A 116 0.32 -7.89 5.43
C VAL A 116 0.88 -8.76 6.55
N SER A 117 2.17 -8.60 6.81
CA SER A 117 2.86 -9.28 7.91
C SER A 117 2.72 -8.49 9.22
N HIS A 118 2.73 -7.16 9.15
CA HIS A 118 2.60 -6.26 10.30
C HIS A 118 1.72 -5.05 9.95
N SER A 119 0.87 -4.63 10.89
CA SER A 119 0.07 -3.41 10.75
C SER A 119 0.94 -2.18 10.56
N ALA A 120 0.44 -1.20 9.79
CA ALA A 120 1.13 0.05 9.62
C ALA A 120 1.22 0.81 10.94
N ALA A 121 2.41 1.35 11.19
CA ALA A 121 2.70 2.21 12.33
C ALA A 121 3.53 3.41 11.88
N LEU A 122 3.47 4.48 12.66
CA LEU A 122 4.44 5.56 12.55
C LEU A 122 5.80 5.03 12.98
N ALA A 123 6.79 5.09 12.10
CA ALA A 123 8.17 4.93 12.51
C ALA A 123 8.48 6.06 13.50
N ALA A 124 9.02 5.70 14.66
CA ALA A 124 9.64 6.69 15.51
C ALA A 124 10.72 7.39 14.67
N ASN A 125 10.73 8.73 14.63
CA ASN A 125 11.89 9.43 14.11
C ASN A 125 13.08 8.97 14.93
N SER A 126 13.88 8.05 14.38
CA SER A 126 15.25 7.87 14.81
C SER A 126 15.99 9.12 14.37
N THR A 127 15.85 10.19 15.14
CA THR A 127 16.93 11.16 15.31
C THR A 127 18.08 10.42 15.96
N ASP A 128 18.80 9.63 15.16
CA ASP A 128 20.17 9.25 15.47
C ASP A 128 21.08 10.25 14.75
N GLY A 129 22.03 10.76 15.52
CA GLY A 129 22.82 11.98 15.27
C GLY A 129 23.96 11.85 14.29
#